data_AF-A0A9D5ZZG5-F1
#
_entry.id   AF-A0A9D5ZZG5-F1
#
_cell.length_a   1.000
_cell.length_b   1.000
_cell.length_c   1.000
_cell.angle_alpha   90.00
_cell.angle_beta   90.00
_cell.angle_gamma   90.00
#
_symmetry.space_group_name_H-M   'P 1'
#
loop_
_entity.id
_entity.type
_entity.pdbx_description
1 polymer ?
#
loop_
_entity_poly.entity_id
_entity_poly.type
_entity_poly.pdbx_seq_one_letter_code
_entity_poly.pdbx_strand_id
1 'polypeptide(L)'
;ILKQGFNELTGGIVIDENIRKEIIDIADRDFSGLLNKKKYEVYKVGMHIKLDVMISDKLNEEKIAKIIELKENVKKEIRKKYQSVEINCIL
;
A
#
# COMPACT_ATOMS: atom_id res chain seq x y z
N ILE A 1 10.52 -23.16 -3.50
CA ILE A 1 10.06 -22.67 -4.82
C ILE A 1 8.52 -22.78 -4.95
N LEU A 2 7.93 -23.98 -4.94
CA LEU A 2 6.47 -24.16 -5.09
C LEU A 2 5.60 -23.40 -4.06
N LYS A 3 5.98 -23.43 -2.78
CA LYS A 3 5.21 -22.79 -1.69
C LYS A 3 5.19 -21.25 -1.77
N GLN A 4 6.27 -20.67 -2.30
CA GLN A 4 6.43 -19.22 -2.49
C GLN A 4 5.55 -18.73 -3.64
N GLY A 5 5.59 -19.43 -4.78
CA GLY A 5 4.71 -19.14 -5.91
C GLY A 5 3.23 -19.35 -5.58
N PHE A 6 2.88 -20.36 -4.77
CA PHE A 6 1.49 -20.57 -4.34
C PHE A 6 0.98 -19.45 -3.44
N ASN A 7 1.77 -19.02 -2.45
CA ASN A 7 1.40 -17.89 -1.59
C ASN A 7 1.26 -16.60 -2.39
N GLU A 8 2.15 -16.34 -3.36
CA GLU A 8 2.03 -15.18 -4.25
C GLU A 8 0.75 -15.24 -5.11
N LEU A 9 0.37 -16.41 -5.64
CA LEU A 9 -0.84 -16.57 -6.46
C LEU A 9 -2.16 -16.40 -5.70
N THR A 10 -2.17 -16.66 -4.39
CA THR A 10 -3.36 -16.50 -3.54
C THR A 10 -3.57 -15.08 -3.01
N GLY A 11 -2.81 -14.08 -3.51
CA GLY A 11 -2.82 -12.74 -2.93
C GLY A 11 -2.10 -12.67 -1.59
N GLY A 12 -1.12 -13.55 -1.36
CA GLY A 12 -0.43 -13.68 -0.07
C GLY A 12 0.34 -12.42 0.31
N ILE A 13 0.48 -12.24 1.62
CA ILE A 13 1.29 -11.19 2.24
C ILE A 13 2.71 -11.24 1.64
N VAL A 14 3.28 -10.08 1.32
CA VAL A 14 4.68 -10.00 0.90
C VAL A 14 5.58 -10.53 2.01
N ILE A 15 6.25 -11.65 1.75
CA ILE A 15 7.24 -12.25 2.67
C ILE A 15 8.65 -11.68 2.48
N ASP A 16 8.87 -10.92 1.41
CA ASP A 16 10.12 -10.18 1.18
C ASP A 16 10.08 -8.84 1.94
N GLU A 17 10.80 -8.78 3.06
CA GLU A 17 10.84 -7.61 3.92
C GLU A 17 11.43 -6.37 3.24
N ASN A 18 12.30 -6.51 2.22
CA ASN A 18 12.85 -5.35 1.51
C ASN A 18 11.79 -4.72 0.61
N ILE A 19 11.04 -5.53 -0.14
CA ILE A 19 9.92 -5.06 -0.96
C ILE A 19 8.85 -4.43 -0.06
N ARG A 20 8.48 -5.13 1.01
CA ARG A 20 7.49 -4.65 1.98
C ARG A 20 7.89 -3.27 2.53
N LYS A 21 9.13 -3.13 3.00
CA LYS A 21 9.65 -1.88 3.53
C LYS A 21 9.64 -0.77 2.48
N GLU A 22 10.09 -1.06 1.27
CA GLU A 22 10.09 -0.07 0.18
C GLU A 22 8.69 0.49 -0.09
N ILE A 23 7.69 -0.39 -0.22
CA ILE A 23 6.30 0.03 -0.46
C ILE A 23 5.76 0.86 0.71
N ILE A 24 6.04 0.44 1.94
CA ILE A 24 5.64 1.17 3.15
C ILE A 24 6.31 2.56 3.19
N ASP A 25 7.61 2.65 2.93
CA ASP A 25 8.36 3.92 2.96
C ASP A 25 7.81 4.91 1.93
N ILE A 26 7.44 4.44 0.73
CA ILE A 26 6.78 5.27 -0.30
C ILE A 26 5.42 5.77 0.19
N ALA A 27 4.61 4.90 0.78
CA ALA A 27 3.29 5.27 1.27
C ALA A 27 3.36 6.21 2.48
N ASP A 28 4.26 5.94 3.42
CA ASP A 28 4.38 6.67 4.67
C ASP A 28 4.89 8.10 4.44
N ARG A 29 5.79 8.30 3.46
CA ARG A 29 6.22 9.64 3.03
C ARG A 29 5.05 10.58 2.72
N ASP A 30 4.01 10.06 2.07
CA ASP A 30 2.86 10.85 1.63
C ASP A 30 1.76 10.88 2.72
N PHE A 31 1.50 9.76 3.41
CA PHE A 31 0.40 9.66 4.38
C PHE A 31 0.75 10.13 5.81
N SER A 32 2.02 10.05 6.26
CA SER A 32 2.39 10.39 7.65
C SER A 32 2.14 11.85 8.04
N GLY A 33 2.16 12.77 7.07
CA GLY A 33 1.81 14.17 7.34
C GLY A 33 0.33 14.40 7.65
N LEU A 34 -0.54 13.44 7.31
CA LEU A 34 -1.99 13.55 7.41
C LEU A 34 -2.60 12.56 8.42
N LEU A 35 -1.99 11.38 8.52
CA LEU A 35 -2.47 10.22 9.26
C LEU A 35 -1.44 9.80 10.32
N ASN A 36 -1.83 9.91 11.57
CA ASN A 36 -1.04 9.55 12.75
C ASN A 36 -1.28 8.10 13.17
N LYS A 37 -2.51 7.59 13.02
CA LYS A 37 -2.86 6.20 13.36
C LYS A 37 -3.19 5.43 12.09
N LYS A 38 -2.20 4.72 11.57
CA LYS A 38 -2.34 3.89 10.38
C LYS A 38 -1.51 2.61 10.46
N LYS A 39 -1.94 1.60 9.72
CA LYS A 39 -1.20 0.35 9.49
C LYS A 39 -1.20 0.01 8.01
N TYR A 40 -0.11 -0.59 7.56
CA TYR A 40 0.06 -0.99 6.16
C TYR A 40 0.13 -2.50 6.05
N GLU A 41 -0.62 -3.05 5.11
CA GLU A 41 -0.48 -4.42 4.64
C GLU A 41 -0.15 -4.42 3.16
N VAL A 42 0.94 -5.11 2.81
CA VAL A 42 1.44 -5.18 1.44
C VAL A 42 1.29 -6.61 0.94
N TYR A 43 0.70 -6.74 -0.24
CA TYR A 43 0.48 -7.99 -0.94
C TYR A 43 1.13 -7.91 -2.32
N LYS A 44 1.71 -9.01 -2.79
CA LYS A 44 2.34 -9.09 -4.11
C LYS A 44 1.97 -10.39 -4.81
N VAL A 45 1.50 -10.25 -6.05
CA VAL A 45 1.19 -11.36 -6.95
C VAL A 45 1.93 -11.09 -8.26
N GLY A 46 3.06 -11.77 -8.50
CA GLY A 46 3.90 -11.46 -9.68
C GLY A 46 4.34 -9.99 -9.70
N MET A 47 3.93 -9.22 -10.72
CA MET A 47 4.19 -7.77 -10.86
C MET A 47 3.05 -6.87 -10.38
N HIS A 48 2.04 -7.43 -9.71
CA HIS A 48 0.96 -6.68 -9.08
C HIS A 48 1.23 -6.44 -7.60
N ILE A 49 1.05 -5.21 -7.14
CA ILE A 49 1.10 -4.80 -5.73
C ILE A 49 -0.30 -4.39 -5.29
N LYS A 50 -0.74 -4.91 -4.15
CA LYS A 50 -1.89 -4.37 -3.42
C LYS A 50 -1.41 -3.84 -2.07
N LEU A 51 -1.79 -2.60 -1.76
CA LEU A 51 -1.48 -1.92 -0.50
C LEU A 51 -2.77 -1.58 0.22
N ASP A 52 -3.00 -2.17 1.38
CA ASP A 52 -4.10 -1.81 2.27
C ASP A 52 -3.57 -0.86 3.35
N VAL A 53 -4.15 0.34 3.41
CA VAL A 53 -3.88 1.37 4.41
C VAL A 53 -5.05 1.39 5.38
N MET A 54 -4.89 0.75 6.54
CA MET A 54 -5.88 0.78 7.62
C MET A 54 -5.70 2.07 8.42
N ILE A 55 -6.73 2.90 8.50
CA ILE A 55 -6.70 4.23 9.10
C ILE A 55 -7.60 4.21 10.34
N SER A 56 -7.06 4.59 11.50
CA SER A 56 -7.84 4.65 12.76
C SER A 56 -7.98 6.07 13.29
N ASP A 57 -7.65 7.07 12.47
CA ASP A 57 -7.82 8.47 12.80
C ASP A 57 -9.25 8.95 12.54
N LYS A 58 -9.68 9.95 13.31
CA LYS A 58 -10.89 10.71 12.97
C LYS A 58 -10.64 11.49 11.67
N LEU A 59 -11.47 11.22 10.67
CA LEU A 59 -11.42 11.90 9.38
C LEU A 59 -12.56 12.90 9.25
N ASN A 60 -12.25 14.02 8.61
CA ASN A 60 -13.23 14.97 8.10
C ASN A 60 -13.16 14.97 6.56
N GLU A 61 -14.10 15.66 5.90
CA GLU A 61 -14.18 15.69 4.44
C GLU A 61 -12.89 16.19 3.78
N GLU A 62 -12.23 17.21 4.36
CA GLU A 62 -10.96 17.73 3.86
C GLU A 62 -9.84 16.68 3.89
N LYS A 63 -9.74 15.92 4.99
CA LYS A 63 -8.77 14.82 5.08
C LYS A 63 -9.08 13.72 4.09
N ILE A 64 -10.36 13.37 3.89
CA ILE A 64 -10.76 12.35 2.92
C ILE A 64 -10.36 12.77 1.50
N ALA A 65 -10.61 14.02 1.11
CA ALA A 65 -10.21 14.54 -0.19
C ALA A 65 -8.70 14.47 -0.39
N LYS A 66 -7.91 14.86 0.62
CA LYS A 66 -6.44 14.75 0.61
C LYS A 66 -5.95 13.30 0.53
N ILE A 67 -6.59 12.36 1.22
CA ILE A 67 -6.25 10.93 1.15
C ILE A 67 -6.40 10.41 -0.28
N ILE A 68 -7.47 10.80 -0.99
CA ILE A 68 -7.71 10.39 -2.39
C ILE A 68 -6.59 10.90 -3.30
N GLU A 69 -6.15 12.15 -3.13
CA GLU A 69 -5.03 12.72 -3.88
C GLU A 69 -3.71 12.00 -3.60
N LEU A 70 -3.36 11.84 -2.32
CA LEU A 70 -2.13 11.17 -1.89
C LEU A 70 -2.09 9.71 -2.35
N LYS A 71 -3.23 9.02 -2.32
CA LYS A 71 -3.36 7.65 -2.86
C LYS A 71 -2.92 7.56 -4.32
N GLU A 72 -3.31 8.51 -5.17
CA GLU A 72 -2.89 8.50 -6.58
C GLU A 72 -1.40 8.83 -6.75
N ASN A 73 -0.81 9.65 -5.88
CA ASN A 73 0.64 9.91 -5.87
C ASN A 73 1.44 8.67 -5.51
N VAL A 74 1.09 8.00 -4.40
CA VAL A 74 1.71 6.73 -3.98
C VAL A 74 1.59 5.68 -5.08
N LYS A 75 0.42 5.57 -5.72
CA LYS A 75 0.18 4.63 -6.83
C LYS A 75 1.09 4.91 -8.02
N LYS A 76 1.29 6.17 -8.40
CA LYS A 76 2.21 6.55 -9.50
C LYS A 76 3.65 6.18 -9.18
N GLU A 77 4.10 6.37 -7.94
CA GLU A 77 5.46 6.03 -7.53
C GLU A 77 5.71 4.53 -7.57
N ILE A 78 4.80 3.72 -7.01
CA ILE A 78 4.93 2.25 -7.03
C ILE A 78 4.88 1.72 -8.47
N ARG A 79 4.07 2.33 -9.36
CA ARG A 79 3.97 1.94 -10.77
C ARG A 79 5.26 2.12 -11.58
N LYS A 80 6.25 2.85 -11.07
CA LYS A 80 7.57 2.94 -11.72
C LYS A 80 8.30 1.59 -11.77
N LYS A 81 7.99 0.68 -10.84
CA LYS A 81 8.62 -0.65 -10.74
C LYS A 81 7.63 -1.81 -10.95
N TYR A 82 6.35 -1.60 -10.67
CA TYR A 82 5.33 -2.64 -10.71
C TYR A 82 4.27 -2.34 -11.77
N GLN A 83 3.87 -3.36 -12.53
CA GLN A 83 2.97 -3.20 -13.67
C GLN A 83 1.55 -2.80 -13.24
N SER A 84 1.09 -3.32 -12.10
CA SER A 84 -0.24 -3.07 -11.59
C SER A 84 -0.20 -2.77 -10.10
N VAL A 85 -0.97 -1.77 -9.68
CA VAL A 85 -0.99 -1.29 -8.28
C VAL A 85 -2.42 -0.99 -7.88
N GLU A 86 -2.86 -1.62 -6.81
CA GLU A 86 -4.10 -1.34 -6.09
C GLU A 86 -3.77 -0.76 -4.72
N ILE A 87 -4.47 0.29 -4.31
CA ILE A 87 -4.32 0.88 -2.99
C ILE A 87 -5.71 1.04 -2.40
N ASN A 88 -5.96 0.48 -1.22
CA ASN A 88 -7.21 0.65 -0.50
C ASN A 88 -6.96 1.42 0.80
N CYS A 89 -7.76 2.44 1.05
CA CYS A 89 -7.77 3.14 2.33
C CYS A 89 -9.02 2.69 3.09
N ILE A 90 -8.82 2.01 4.21
CA ILE A 90 -9.87 1.34 4.99
C ILE A 90 -9.98 2.09 6.33
N LEU A 91 -11.21 2.45 6.73
CA LEU A 91 -11.51 3.22 7.95
C LEU A 91 -11.91 2.32 9.11
#